data_AF-A0A3L6J7W2-F1
#
_entry.id   AF-A0A3L6J7W2-F1
#
_cell.length_a   1.000
_cell.length_b   1.000
_cell.length_c   1.000
_cell.angle_alpha   90.00
_cell.angle_beta   90.00
_cell.angle_gamma   90.00
#
_symmetry.space_group_name_H-M   'P 1'
#
loop_
_entity.id
_entity.type
_entity.pdbx_description
1 polymer ?
#
loop_
_entity_poly.entity_id
_entity_poly.type
_entity_poly.pdbx_seq_one_letter_code
_entity_poly.pdbx_strand_id
1 'polypeptide(L)' 'MKECRICGRDGTEEDLCEYHSAAYTSLKSVFEKWAAAVEELTWEKYIDSVRELENTGQWIREIIDDIRSQDDS' A
#
# COMPACT_ATOMS: atom_id res chain seq x y z
N MET A 1 16.00 6.98 -15.39
CA MET A 1 15.38 7.17 -14.07
C MET A 1 13.94 6.79 -14.25
N LYS A 2 13.42 5.83 -13.48
CA LYS A 2 11.99 5.56 -13.46
C LYS A 2 11.37 6.57 -12.51
N GLU A 3 10.24 7.15 -12.87
CA GLU A 3 9.51 8.04 -11.97
C GLU A 3 8.51 7.21 -11.17
N CYS A 4 8.28 7.60 -9.93
CA CYS A 4 7.26 6.99 -9.10
C CYS A 4 5.89 7.24 -9.75
N ARG A 5 5.17 6.17 -10.08
CA ARG A 5 3.85 6.26 -10.70
C ARG A 5 2.80 6.99 -9.85
N ILE A 6 3.03 7.11 -8.54
CA ILE A 6 2.09 7.69 -7.57
C ILE A 6 2.33 9.20 -7.38
N CYS A 7 3.59 9.63 -7.25
CA CYS A 7 3.92 11.03 -6.92
C CYS A 7 4.92 11.71 -7.88
N GLY A 8 5.41 11.01 -8.90
CA GLY A 8 6.37 11.55 -9.87
C GLY A 8 7.78 11.82 -9.33
N ARG A 9 8.09 11.43 -8.09
CA ARG A 9 9.47 11.49 -7.55
C ARG A 9 10.37 10.49 -8.25
N ASP A 10 11.69 10.64 -8.12
CA ASP A 10 12.63 9.61 -8.55
C ASP A 10 12.28 8.25 -7.91
N GLY A 11 11.90 7.33 -8.80
CA GLY A 11 11.51 5.98 -8.51
C GLY A 11 12.72 5.05 -8.45
N THR A 12 12.59 3.99 -7.67
CA THR A 12 13.48 2.83 -7.71
C THR A 12 13.15 1.98 -8.94
N GLU A 13 13.77 0.80 -9.06
CA GLU A 13 13.55 -0.11 -10.19
C GLU A 13 12.08 -0.58 -10.34
N GLU A 14 11.27 -0.42 -9.29
CA GLU A 14 9.89 -0.92 -9.14
C GLU A 14 8.79 0.12 -9.46
N ASP A 15 9.11 1.21 -10.17
CA ASP A 15 8.15 2.28 -10.54
C ASP A 15 7.51 2.99 -9.32
N LEU A 16 8.12 2.84 -8.14
CA LEU A 16 7.76 3.52 -6.88
C LEU A 16 8.98 4.23 -6.30
N CYS A 17 8.78 5.37 -5.62
CA CYS A 17 9.87 6.00 -4.87
C CYS A 17 10.17 5.23 -3.56
N GLU A 18 11.30 5.54 -2.91
CA GLU A 18 11.71 4.91 -1.65
C GLU A 18 10.61 4.95 -0.57
N TYR A 19 9.86 6.05 -0.50
CA TYR A 19 8.79 6.24 0.49
C TYR A 19 7.59 5.33 0.21
N HIS A 20 7.16 5.25 -1.05
CA HIS A 20 6.04 4.42 -1.47
C HIS A 20 6.38 2.93 -1.44
N SER A 21 7.62 2.56 -1.82
CA SER A 21 8.12 1.19 -1.66
C SER A 21 8.15 0.79 -0.18
N ALA A 22 8.73 1.62 0.70
CA ALA A 22 8.74 1.37 2.15
C ALA A 22 7.33 1.29 2.77
N ALA A 23 6.40 2.13 2.30
CA ALA A 23 5.00 2.10 2.72
C ALA A 23 4.33 0.78 2.31
N TYR A 24 4.53 0.33 1.07
CA TYR A 24 4.01 -0.95 0.58
C TYR A 24 4.56 -2.15 1.37
N THR A 25 5.87 -2.18 1.63
CA THR A 25 6.50 -3.21 2.46
C THR A 25 5.93 -3.22 3.88
N SER A 26 5.76 -2.03 4.49
CA SER A 26 5.17 -1.91 5.82
C SER A 26 3.72 -2.39 5.85
N LEU A 27 2.93 -2.03 4.82
CA LEU A 27 1.54 -2.43 4.66
C LEU A 27 1.42 -3.96 4.57
N LYS A 28 2.27 -4.62 3.77
CA LYS A 28 2.36 -6.08 3.68
C LYS A 28 2.74 -6.74 5.00
N SER A 29 3.78 -6.24 5.68
CA SER A 29 4.22 -6.83 6.95
C SER A 29 3.14 -6.76 8.03
N VAL A 30 2.34 -5.68 8.06
CA VAL A 30 1.21 -5.57 8.98
C VAL A 30 0.05 -6.47 8.57
N PHE A 31 -0.21 -6.62 7.27
CA PHE A 31 -1.21 -7.57 6.76
C PHE A 31 -0.89 -9.00 7.19
N GLU A 32 0.35 -9.45 7.05
CA GLU A 32 0.74 -10.81 7.48
C GLU A 32 0.46 -11.05 8.96
N LYS A 33 0.70 -10.04 9.81
CA LYS A 33 0.37 -10.10 11.25
C LYS A 33 -1.13 -10.16 11.50
N TRP A 34 -1.91 -9.38 10.75
CA TRP A 34 -3.37 -9.34 10.87
C TRP A 34 -4.00 -10.64 10.34
N ALA A 35 -3.53 -11.15 9.21
CA ALA A 35 -3.99 -12.39 8.61
C ALA A 35 -3.71 -13.61 9.51
N ALA A 36 -2.64 -13.56 10.32
CA ALA A 36 -2.38 -14.58 11.33
C ALA A 36 -3.32 -14.50 12.55
N ALA A 37 -3.91 -13.33 12.82
CA ALA A 37 -4.77 -13.08 13.97
C ALA A 37 -6.28 -13.14 13.66
N VAL A 38 -6.65 -12.89 12.40
CA VAL A 38 -8.03 -12.78 11.94
C VAL A 38 -8.30 -13.89 10.92
N GLU A 39 -9.19 -14.81 11.27
CA GLU A 39 -9.70 -15.83 10.34
C GLU A 39 -10.41 -15.14 9.16
N GLU A 40 -10.13 -15.57 7.93
CA GLU A 40 -10.75 -15.07 6.68
C GLU A 40 -10.46 -13.59 6.32
N LEU A 41 -9.36 -13.01 6.80
CA LEU A 41 -8.94 -11.68 6.36
C LEU A 41 -8.37 -11.72 4.93
N THR A 42 -9.04 -11.04 4.01
CA THR A 42 -8.54 -10.83 2.64
C THR A 42 -7.71 -9.55 2.55
N TRP A 43 -6.83 -9.49 1.56
CA TRP A 43 -6.01 -8.30 1.28
C TRP A 43 -6.89 -7.05 1.08
N GLU A 44 -7.96 -7.16 0.31
CA GLU A 44 -8.91 -6.08 0.05
C GLU A 44 -9.58 -5.56 1.33
N LYS A 45 -10.12 -6.45 2.17
CA LYS A 45 -10.74 -6.07 3.45
C LYS A 45 -9.75 -5.37 4.37
N TYR A 46 -8.51 -5.85 4.37
CA TYR A 46 -7.45 -5.26 5.17
C TYR A 46 -7.12 -3.83 4.71
N ILE A 47 -6.85 -3.62 3.42
CA ILE A 47 -6.49 -2.29 2.91
C ILE A 47 -7.66 -1.30 3.03
N ASP A 48 -8.91 -1.75 2.89
CA ASP A 48 -10.10 -0.92 3.10
C ASP A 48 -10.19 -0.47 4.58
N SER A 49 -10.02 -1.42 5.51
CA SER A 49 -9.95 -1.12 6.95
C SER A 49 -8.81 -0.16 7.29
N VAL A 50 -7.62 -0.37 6.72
CA VAL A 50 -6.46 0.53 6.94
C VAL A 50 -6.73 1.92 6.37
N ARG A 51 -7.41 2.03 5.23
CA ARG A 51 -7.76 3.32 4.62
C ARG A 51 -8.73 4.13 5.49
N GLU A 52 -9.66 3.46 6.18
CA GLU A 52 -10.61 4.09 7.11
C GLU A 52 -9.96 4.59 8.40
N LEU A 53 -8.77 4.10 8.77
CA LEU A 53 -8.06 4.57 9.95
C LEU A 53 -7.57 6.03 9.76
N GLU A 54 -7.97 6.90 10.68
CA GLU A 54 -7.61 8.32 10.68
C GLU A 54 -6.10 8.55 10.82
N ASN A 55 -5.41 7.62 11.50
CA ASN A 55 -3.98 7.63 11.75
C ASN A 55 -3.14 7.03 10.61
N THR A 56 -3.76 6.63 9.50
CA THR A 56 -3.03 6.09 8.36
C THR A 56 -2.26 7.21 7.66
N GLY A 57 -0.93 7.05 7.62
CA GLY A 57 -0.04 8.00 6.98
C GLY A 57 -0.37 8.17 5.50
N GLN A 58 -0.13 9.38 4.97
CA GLN A 58 -0.43 9.73 3.58
C GLN A 58 0.16 8.73 2.57
N TRP A 59 1.41 8.32 2.75
CA TRP A 59 2.10 7.35 1.88
C TRP A 59 1.36 6.01 1.76
N ILE A 60 0.78 5.54 2.86
CA ILE A 60 0.02 4.30 2.90
C ILE A 60 -1.32 4.49 2.17
N ARG A 61 -2.01 5.61 2.40
CA ARG A 61 -3.28 5.93 1.70
C ARG A 61 -3.08 5.99 0.19
N GLU A 62 -2.04 6.67 -0.27
CA GLU A 62 -1.71 6.78 -1.69
C GLU A 62 -1.40 5.42 -2.31
N ILE A 63 -0.70 4.53 -1.60
CA ILE A 63 -0.46 3.16 -2.05
C ILE A 63 -1.76 2.35 -2.12
N ILE A 64 -2.65 2.50 -1.14
CA ILE A 64 -3.93 1.79 -1.14
C ILE A 64 -4.78 2.23 -2.36
N ASP A 65 -4.84 3.53 -2.63
CA ASP A 65 -5.54 4.05 -3.81
C ASP A 65 -4.88 3.56 -5.13
N ASP A 66 -3.56 3.52 -5.21
CA ASP A 66 -2.81 2.97 -6.37
C ASP A 66 -3.08 1.47 -6.61
N ILE A 67 -3.12 0.67 -5.53
CA ILE A 67 -3.44 -0.76 -5.61
C ILE A 67 -4.87 -0.95 -6.10
N ARG A 68 -5.84 -0.21 -5.55
CA ARG A 68 -7.24 -0.30 -5.97
C ARG A 68 -7.43 0.11 -7.42
N SER A 69 -6.64 1.05 -7.92
CA SER A 69 -6.69 1.46 -9.32
C SER A 69 -6.08 0.42 -10.29
N GLN A 70 -5.34 -0.57 -9.81
CA GLN A 70 -4.73 -1.63 -10.64
C GLN A 70 -5.53 -2.93 -10.68
N ASP A 71 -6.35 -3.21 -9.67
CA ASP A 71 -7.19 -4.42 -9.62
C ASP A 71 -8.32 -4.40 -10.66
N ASP A 72 -8.65 -3.22 -11.21
CA ASP A 72 -9.66 -3.01 -12.27
C ASP A 72 -9.15 -3.30 -13.71
N SER A 73 -7.97 -3.93 -13.90
CA SER A 73 -7.32 -4.06 -15.22
C SER A 73 -7.04 -5.47 -15.73
#